data_AF-A0A3T1D3M4-F1
#
_entry.id   AF-A0A3T1D3M4-F1
#
_cell.length_a   1.000
_cell.length_b   1.000
_cell.length_c   1.000
_cell.angle_alpha   90.00
_cell.angle_beta   90.00
_cell.angle_gamma   90.00
#
_symmetry.space_group_name_H-M   'P 1'
#
loop_
_entity.id
_entity.type
_entity.pdbx_description
1 polymer ?
#
loop_
_entity_poly.entity_id
_entity_poly.type
_entity_poly.pdbx_seq_one_letter_code
_entity_poly.pdbx_strand_id
1 'polypeptide(L)'
;MHDEDHLNRPGSLNDALSQLVKSIAIEEEALATLMKAEADKTLAFVGKERELPTQPSSLEFIQFNQTVSKVLDSILMAEWMLMKKIESVMQFQHLTPTSGLNITSKNKAGYPSPFENEQQVHIYNESDDIDY
;
A
#
# COMPACT_ATOMS: atom_id res chain seq x y z
N MET A 1 37.60 8.99 -23.57
CA MET A 1 36.55 8.05 -23.99
C MET A 1 36.68 6.88 -23.03
N HIS A 2 36.02 6.99 -21.88
CA HIS A 2 36.00 5.94 -20.85
C HIS A 2 34.55 5.52 -20.72
N ASP A 3 34.26 4.39 -21.35
CA ASP A 3 33.08 3.60 -21.13
C ASP A 3 33.22 2.97 -19.74
N GLU A 4 32.62 3.60 -18.74
CA GLU A 4 32.35 2.97 -17.44
C GLU A 4 30.84 2.78 -17.36
N ASP A 5 30.45 1.63 -17.89
CA ASP A 5 29.14 1.03 -17.83
C ASP A 5 28.83 0.76 -16.34
N HIS A 6 28.29 1.77 -15.64
CA HIS A 6 27.74 1.65 -14.28
C HIS A 6 26.40 0.89 -14.31
N LEU A 7 26.42 -0.29 -14.92
CA LEU A 7 25.31 -1.21 -14.98
C LEU A 7 25.11 -1.85 -13.60
N ASN A 8 24.00 -1.49 -12.95
CA ASN A 8 23.28 -2.29 -11.97
C ASN A 8 24.07 -2.80 -10.76
N ARG A 9 24.26 -1.94 -9.77
CA ARG A 9 24.24 -2.42 -8.38
C ARG A 9 22.79 -2.83 -8.06
N PRO A 10 22.50 -4.05 -7.56
CA PRO A 10 21.15 -4.44 -7.18
C PRO A 10 20.64 -3.43 -6.14
N GLY A 11 19.50 -2.81 -6.49
CA GLY A 11 18.89 -1.72 -5.72
C GLY A 11 18.68 -2.13 -4.27
N SER A 12 18.86 -1.17 -3.35
CA SER A 12 18.62 -1.43 -1.94
C SER A 12 17.18 -1.91 -1.71
N LEU A 13 16.91 -2.59 -0.59
CA LEU A 13 15.54 -3.00 -0.23
C LEU A 13 14.56 -1.80 -0.30
N ASN A 14 15.01 -0.61 0.10
CA ASN A 14 14.23 0.62 0.02
C ASN A 14 13.90 1.02 -1.42
N ASP A 15 14.84 0.85 -2.36
CA ASP A 15 14.60 1.12 -3.79
C ASP A 15 13.56 0.15 -4.36
N ALA A 16 13.64 -1.13 -3.99
CA ALA A 16 12.68 -2.15 -4.41
C ALA A 16 11.27 -1.87 -3.85
N LEU A 17 11.17 -1.51 -2.56
CA LEU A 17 9.89 -1.13 -1.94
C LEU A 17 9.32 0.16 -2.56
N SER A 18 10.17 1.15 -2.85
CA SER A 18 9.76 2.37 -3.54
C SER A 18 9.23 2.09 -4.95
N GLN A 19 9.89 1.22 -5.70
CA GLN A 19 9.43 0.79 -7.02
C GLN A 19 8.09 0.06 -6.93
N LEU A 20 7.91 -0.81 -5.93
CA LEU A 20 6.65 -1.52 -5.72
C LEU A 20 5.50 -0.55 -5.44
N VAL A 21 5.68 0.43 -4.53
CA VAL A 21 4.65 1.45 -4.24
C VAL A 21 4.33 2.29 -5.47
N LYS A 22 5.34 2.68 -6.25
CA LYS A 22 5.12 3.39 -7.52
C LYS A 22 4.31 2.56 -8.52
N SER A 23 4.60 1.26 -8.62
CA SER A 23 3.85 0.37 -9.50
C SER A 23 2.38 0.23 -9.09
N ILE A 24 2.10 0.19 -7.78
CA ILE A 24 0.75 0.17 -7.23
C ILE A 24 0.02 1.46 -7.61
N ALA A 25 0.63 2.63 -7.40
CA ALA A 25 0.02 3.91 -7.76
C ALA A 25 -0.33 4.02 -9.25
N ILE A 26 0.50 3.46 -10.14
CA ILE A 26 0.22 3.41 -11.58
C ILE A 26 -0.95 2.46 -11.87
N GLU A 27 -1.01 1.31 -11.20
CA GLU A 27 -2.10 0.35 -11.36
C GLU A 27 -3.44 0.94 -10.89
N GLU A 28 -3.46 1.66 -9.76
CA GLU A 28 -4.61 2.42 -9.25
C GLU A 28 -5.13 3.44 -10.26
N GLU A 29 -4.24 4.24 -10.87
CA GLU A 29 -4.62 5.22 -11.90
C GLU A 29 -5.24 4.54 -13.13
N ALA A 30 -4.70 3.38 -13.52
CA ALA A 30 -5.24 2.60 -14.62
C ALA A 30 -6.64 2.04 -14.30
N LEU A 31 -6.86 1.53 -13.08
CA LEU A 31 -8.17 1.04 -12.62
C LEU A 31 -9.20 2.17 -12.58
N ALA A 32 -8.83 3.35 -12.07
CA ALA A 32 -9.71 4.53 -12.07
C ALA A 32 -10.10 4.96 -13.49
N THR A 33 -9.15 4.91 -14.43
CA THR A 33 -9.40 5.22 -15.84
C THR A 33 -10.35 4.19 -16.47
N LEU A 34 -10.16 2.90 -16.17
CA LEU A 34 -11.05 1.83 -16.64
C LEU A 34 -12.48 1.99 -16.09
N MET A 35 -12.60 2.27 -14.79
CA MET A 35 -13.90 2.54 -14.15
C MET A 35 -14.63 3.70 -14.82
N LYS A 36 -13.91 4.80 -15.08
CA LYS A 36 -14.46 5.95 -15.77
C LYS A 36 -14.96 5.60 -17.17
N ALA A 37 -14.16 4.86 -17.94
CA ALA A 37 -14.56 4.43 -19.28
C ALA A 37 -15.83 3.55 -19.27
N GLU A 38 -15.96 2.64 -18.30
CA GLU A 38 -17.18 1.81 -18.17
C GLU A 38 -18.39 2.63 -17.70
N ALA A 39 -18.19 3.65 -16.85
CA ALA A 39 -19.24 4.58 -16.45
C ALA A 39 -19.73 5.43 -17.64
N ASP A 40 -18.81 5.98 -18.44
CA ASP A 40 -19.13 6.76 -19.64
C ASP A 40 -19.90 5.90 -20.66
N LYS A 41 -19.46 4.65 -20.86
CA LYS A 41 -20.16 3.66 -21.70
C LYS A 41 -21.56 3.34 -21.19
N THR A 42 -21.72 3.17 -19.87
CA THR A 42 -23.03 2.93 -19.24
C THR A 42 -23.96 4.12 -19.42
N LEU A 43 -23.46 5.34 -19.26
CA LEU A 43 -24.22 6.55 -19.49
C LEU A 43 -24.65 6.69 -20.96
N ALA A 44 -23.74 6.38 -21.89
CA ALA A 44 -24.05 6.37 -23.31
C ALA A 44 -25.12 5.31 -23.68
N PHE A 45 -25.09 4.15 -23.03
CA PHE A 45 -26.07 3.08 -23.22
C PHE A 45 -27.46 3.47 -22.69
N VAL A 46 -27.54 4.09 -21.51
CA VAL A 46 -28.82 4.50 -20.90
C VAL A 46 -29.39 5.79 -21.53
N GLY A 47 -28.52 6.71 -21.97
CA GLY A 47 -28.91 8.03 -22.45
C GLY A 47 -29.21 9.03 -21.33
N LYS A 48 -29.18 10.34 -21.64
CA LYS A 48 -29.35 11.44 -20.65
C LYS A 48 -30.70 11.44 -19.92
N GLU A 49 -31.77 10.96 -20.58
CA GLU A 49 -33.13 10.93 -20.02
C GLU A 49 -33.77 9.52 -20.07
N ARG A 50 -32.94 8.46 -20.06
CA ARG A 50 -33.38 7.07 -20.26
C ARG A 50 -34.05 6.83 -21.62
N GLU A 51 -33.76 7.67 -22.60
CA GLU A 51 -34.31 7.56 -23.95
C GLU A 51 -33.79 6.34 -24.73
N LEU A 52 -32.81 5.60 -24.15
CA LEU A 52 -32.20 4.40 -24.75
C LEU A 52 -31.97 4.61 -26.25
N PRO A 53 -30.98 5.43 -26.64
CA PRO A 53 -30.84 5.94 -28.01
C PRO A 53 -30.71 4.85 -29.07
N THR A 54 -30.27 3.65 -28.68
CA THR A 54 -30.14 2.45 -29.52
C THR A 54 -31.35 1.50 -29.47
N GLN A 55 -32.36 1.78 -28.64
CA GLN A 55 -33.54 0.93 -28.39
C GLN A 55 -33.18 -0.56 -28.22
N PRO A 56 -32.30 -0.91 -27.25
CA PRO A 56 -31.86 -2.28 -27.07
C PRO A 56 -33.03 -3.17 -26.60
N SER A 57 -32.99 -4.42 -27.03
CA SER A 57 -33.87 -5.47 -26.52
C SER A 57 -33.61 -5.74 -25.02
N SER A 58 -34.60 -6.32 -24.34
CA SER A 58 -34.44 -6.73 -22.93
C SER A 58 -33.28 -7.70 -22.74
N LEU A 59 -32.98 -8.54 -23.74
CA LEU A 59 -31.83 -9.46 -23.69
C LEU A 59 -30.51 -8.69 -23.70
N GLU A 60 -30.36 -7.71 -24.59
CA GLU A 60 -29.18 -6.86 -24.65
C GLU A 60 -28.99 -6.06 -23.36
N PHE A 61 -30.08 -5.60 -22.74
CA PHE A 61 -30.03 -4.93 -21.45
C PHE A 61 -29.51 -5.84 -20.32
N ILE A 62 -29.96 -7.09 -20.27
CA ILE A 62 -29.49 -8.07 -19.29
C ILE A 62 -28.02 -8.39 -19.52
N GLN A 63 -27.62 -8.63 -20.77
CA GLN A 63 -26.23 -8.92 -21.14
C GLN A 63 -25.30 -7.75 -20.83
N PHE A 64 -25.74 -6.52 -21.08
CA PHE A 64 -25.01 -5.31 -20.73
C PHE A 64 -24.75 -5.24 -19.22
N ASN A 65 -25.78 -5.39 -18.40
CA ASN A 65 -25.63 -5.37 -16.94
C ASN A 65 -24.70 -6.48 -16.43
N GLN A 66 -24.83 -7.70 -16.96
CA GLN A 66 -23.92 -8.80 -16.61
C GLN A 66 -22.46 -8.48 -16.96
N THR A 67 -22.24 -7.74 -18.06
CA THR A 67 -20.90 -7.31 -18.46
C THR A 67 -20.34 -6.27 -17.49
N VAL A 68 -21.14 -5.25 -17.13
CA VAL A 68 -20.77 -4.23 -16.13
C VAL A 68 -20.43 -4.90 -14.79
N SER A 69 -21.26 -5.83 -14.31
CA SER A 69 -21.01 -6.56 -13.07
C SER A 69 -19.67 -7.30 -13.10
N LYS A 70 -19.36 -8.01 -14.19
CA LYS A 70 -18.07 -8.72 -14.33
C LYS A 70 -16.87 -7.78 -14.33
N VAL A 71 -17.00 -6.60 -14.93
CA VAL A 71 -15.95 -5.57 -14.91
C VAL A 71 -15.72 -5.09 -13.48
N LEU A 72 -16.79 -4.79 -12.74
CA LEU A 72 -16.71 -4.38 -11.33
C LEU A 72 -16.12 -5.47 -10.44
N ASP A 73 -16.51 -6.73 -10.63
CA ASP A 73 -15.94 -7.87 -9.90
C ASP A 73 -14.43 -7.98 -10.14
N SER A 74 -14.00 -7.79 -11.39
CA SER A 74 -12.57 -7.84 -11.77
C SER A 74 -11.78 -6.69 -11.13
N ILE A 75 -12.35 -5.48 -11.11
CA ILE A 75 -11.74 -4.32 -10.43
C ILE A 75 -11.63 -4.58 -8.94
N LEU A 76 -12.69 -5.10 -8.31
CA LEU A 76 -12.68 -5.41 -6.88
C LEU A 76 -11.61 -6.44 -6.51
N MET A 77 -11.39 -7.46 -7.36
CA MET A 77 -10.28 -8.40 -7.19
C MET A 77 -8.91 -7.71 -7.32
N ALA A 78 -8.75 -6.79 -8.27
CA ALA A 78 -7.51 -6.05 -8.47
C ALA A 78 -7.19 -5.13 -7.27
N GLU A 79 -8.15 -4.33 -6.83
CA GLU A 79 -8.08 -3.49 -5.62
C GLU A 79 -7.66 -4.31 -4.39
N TRP A 80 -8.28 -5.49 -4.22
CA TRP A 80 -7.93 -6.39 -3.12
C TRP A 80 -6.47 -6.85 -3.21
N MET A 81 -5.98 -7.21 -4.40
CA MET A 81 -4.56 -7.57 -4.58
C MET A 81 -3.63 -6.38 -4.29
N LEU A 82 -3.97 -5.17 -4.74
CA LEU A 82 -3.19 -3.96 -4.50
C LEU A 82 -3.07 -3.65 -3.00
N MET A 83 -4.18 -3.79 -2.27
CA MET A 83 -4.20 -3.67 -0.81
C MET A 83 -3.24 -4.68 -0.16
N LYS A 84 -3.26 -5.96 -0.57
CA LYS A 84 -2.33 -6.98 -0.05
C LYS A 84 -0.86 -6.67 -0.37
N LYS A 85 -0.58 -6.06 -1.54
CA LYS A 85 0.78 -5.62 -1.89
C LYS A 85 1.26 -4.50 -0.94
N ILE A 86 0.41 -3.52 -0.63
CA ILE A 86 0.74 -2.45 0.33
C ILE A 86 0.97 -3.01 1.74
N GLU A 87 0.10 -3.90 2.22
CA GLU A 87 0.30 -4.57 3.52
C GLU A 87 1.66 -5.27 3.59
N SER A 88 2.08 -5.91 2.51
CA SER A 88 3.39 -6.56 2.41
C SER A 88 4.53 -5.55 2.53
N VAL A 89 4.43 -4.40 1.83
CA VAL A 89 5.43 -3.30 1.93
C VAL A 89 5.56 -2.81 3.37
N MET A 90 4.46 -2.62 4.08
CA MET A 90 4.46 -2.18 5.48
C MET A 90 5.16 -3.19 6.38
N GLN A 91 4.90 -4.49 6.19
CA GLN A 91 5.57 -5.55 6.96
C GLN A 91 7.09 -5.56 6.75
N PHE A 92 7.58 -5.35 5.52
CA PHE A 92 9.02 -5.27 5.25
C PHE A 92 9.69 -4.08 5.94
N GLN A 93 9.00 -2.95 6.07
CA GLN A 93 9.52 -1.78 6.79
C GLN A 93 9.65 -2.04 8.30
N HIS A 94 8.72 -2.80 8.90
CA HIS A 94 8.80 -3.18 10.32
C HIS A 94 9.89 -4.20 10.62
N LEU A 95 10.29 -5.02 9.65
CA LEU A 95 11.33 -6.05 9.79
C LEU A 95 12.76 -5.54 9.61
N THR A 96 12.96 -4.28 9.24
CA THR A 96 14.29 -3.65 9.23
C THR A 96 14.54 -2.93 10.56
N PRO A 97 15.11 -3.58 11.60
CA PRO A 97 15.60 -2.85 12.74
C PRO A 97 16.71 -1.91 12.25
N THR A 98 16.61 -0.64 12.64
CA THR A 98 17.66 0.38 12.50
C THR A 98 18.93 -0.12 13.18
N SER A 99 19.74 -0.88 12.44
CA SER A 99 21.05 -1.34 12.86
C SER A 99 22.01 -0.17 12.77
N GLY A 100 22.04 0.68 13.79
CA GLY A 100 22.80 1.92 13.76
C GLY A 100 22.79 2.71 15.06
N LEU A 101 23.20 2.10 16.18
CA LEU A 101 23.67 2.84 17.36
C LEU A 101 24.86 2.08 18.00
N ASN A 102 25.98 2.07 17.29
CA ASN A 102 27.29 1.75 17.88
C ASN A 102 27.79 2.97 18.65
N ILE A 103 27.36 3.15 19.90
CA ILE A 103 28.09 4.04 20.81
C ILE A 103 29.24 3.24 21.38
N THR A 104 30.40 3.37 20.73
CA THR A 104 31.69 2.91 21.25
C THR A 104 32.10 3.84 22.40
N SER A 105 31.72 3.50 23.64
CA SER A 105 32.27 4.18 24.83
C SER A 105 33.66 3.62 25.15
N LYS A 106 34.67 4.09 24.42
CA LYS A 106 36.02 4.25 24.98
C LYS A 106 36.06 5.62 25.66
N ASN A 107 36.11 5.65 26.99
CA ASN A 107 37.07 6.51 27.70
C ASN A 107 37.21 6.13 29.18
N LYS A 108 38.47 5.93 29.56
CA LYS A 108 38.99 5.82 30.92
C LYS A 108 39.05 7.22 31.57
N ALA A 109 38.94 7.20 32.89
CA ALA A 109 39.48 8.15 33.89
C ALA A 109 38.60 9.32 34.35
N GLY A 110 38.34 9.36 35.67
CA GLY A 110 38.50 10.57 36.48
C GLY A 110 37.23 11.26 37.01
N TYR A 111 36.95 11.00 38.30
CA TYR A 111 36.13 11.78 39.26
C TYR A 111 34.59 11.62 39.28
N PRO A 112 33.97 11.38 40.46
CA PRO A 112 32.53 11.42 40.63
C PRO A 112 32.03 12.85 40.85
N SER A 113 30.98 13.25 40.14
CA SER A 113 30.20 14.48 40.42
C SER A 113 28.98 14.14 41.29
N PRO A 114 28.69 14.92 42.35
CA PRO A 114 27.66 14.61 43.33
C PRO A 114 26.37 15.37 43.00
N PHE A 115 25.48 14.83 42.19
CA PHE A 115 24.09 15.28 42.17
C PHE A 115 23.18 14.12 41.81
N GLU A 116 22.46 13.68 42.83
CA GLU A 116 21.37 12.72 42.83
C GLU A 116 20.22 13.20 41.93
N ASN A 117 19.50 12.30 41.26
CA ASN A 117 18.28 11.73 41.85
C ASN A 117 17.56 10.78 40.88
N GLU A 118 17.14 9.66 41.47
CA GLU A 118 16.39 8.56 40.90
C GLU A 118 14.95 8.97 40.57
N GLN A 119 14.39 8.44 39.47
CA GLN A 119 12.97 8.06 39.43
C GLN A 119 12.73 7.00 38.35
N GLN A 120 13.02 5.77 38.76
CA GLN A 120 12.23 4.54 38.63
C GLN A 120 11.19 4.45 37.49
N VAL A 121 11.48 3.55 36.55
CA VAL A 121 10.60 3.09 35.46
C VAL A 121 9.48 2.23 36.04
N HIS A 122 8.22 2.68 35.92
CA HIS A 122 7.04 1.85 36.17
C HIS A 122 6.70 1.04 34.91
N ILE A 123 6.88 -0.28 34.98
CA ILE A 123 6.42 -1.24 33.96
C ILE A 123 5.05 -1.75 34.42
N TYR A 124 4.00 -1.43 33.68
CA TYR A 124 2.71 -2.10 33.82
C TYR A 124 2.59 -3.17 32.74
N ASN A 125 2.74 -4.43 33.15
CA ASN A 125 2.17 -5.59 32.47
C ASN A 125 1.01 -6.05 33.35
N GLU A 126 -0.22 -5.90 32.87
CA GLU A 126 -1.39 -6.50 33.53
C GLU A 126 -2.20 -7.21 32.44
N SER A 127 -1.82 -8.46 32.21
CA SER A 127 -2.67 -9.47 31.60
C SER A 127 -3.19 -10.36 32.74
N ASP A 128 -4.49 -10.63 32.66
CA ASP A 128 -5.17 -11.80 33.19
C ASP A 128 -5.32 -11.90 34.72
N ASP A 129 -6.53 -11.61 35.22
CA ASP A 129 -7.52 -12.67 35.47
C ASP A 129 -8.79 -12.08 36.12
N ILE A 130 -9.89 -12.15 35.39
CA ILE A 130 -11.24 -12.00 35.94
C ILE A 130 -11.64 -13.38 36.46
N ASP A 131 -11.91 -13.51 37.75
CA ASP A 131 -12.54 -14.70 38.32
C ASP A 131 -13.81 -14.31 39.10
N TYR A 132 -14.94 -14.72 38.52
CA TYR A 132 -16.37 -14.76 38.89
C TYR A 132 -16.98 -13.74 39.88
#